data_AF-A0A9E2PVW3-F1
#
_entry.id   AF-A0A9E2PVW3-F1
#
_cell.length_a   1.000
_cell.length_b   1.000
_cell.length_c   1.000
_cell.angle_alpha   90.00
_cell.angle_beta   90.00
_cell.angle_gamma   90.00
#
_symmetry.space_group_name_H-M   'P 1'
#
loop_
_entity.id
_entity.type
_entity.pdbx_description
1 polymer ?
#
loop_
_entity_poly.entity_id
_entity_poly.type
_entity_poly.pdbx_seq_one_letter_code
_entity_poly.pdbx_strand_id
1 'polypeptide(L)'
;MRKMAILLICLLGVGVLALPQPTMCVTMSIVSVTAYHHCPGSKGITSSGRRVKVGMIALSRDLERNLNMDFGDRVLLHGMGVFEFQDRMAARWTKKADIYLSNQGKARNFGVKRYVVLVKLV
;
A
#
# COMPACT_ATOMS: atom_id res chain seq x y z
N MET A 1 -7.19 -55.92 4.99
CA MET A 1 -7.53 -54.75 4.15
C MET A 1 -7.66 -53.43 4.94
N ARG A 2 -8.38 -53.36 6.07
CA ARG A 2 -8.51 -52.12 6.88
C ARG A 2 -7.19 -51.51 7.37
N LYS A 3 -6.22 -52.32 7.82
CA LYS A 3 -4.89 -51.84 8.28
C LYS A 3 -4.08 -51.16 7.17
N MET A 4 -4.18 -51.65 5.93
CA MET A 4 -3.51 -51.06 4.78
C MET A 4 -4.15 -49.72 4.37
N ALA A 5 -5.48 -49.62 4.43
CA ALA A 5 -6.18 -48.36 4.18
C ALA A 5 -5.79 -47.27 5.19
N ILE A 6 -5.65 -47.62 6.48
CA ILE A 6 -5.23 -46.67 7.53
C ILE A 6 -3.80 -46.19 7.27
N LEU A 7 -2.88 -47.09 6.90
CA LEU A 7 -1.49 -46.74 6.62
C LEU A 7 -1.37 -45.78 5.42
N LEU A 8 -2.13 -46.05 4.35
CA LEU A 8 -2.21 -45.18 3.17
C LEU A 8 -2.75 -43.79 3.49
N ILE A 9 -3.79 -43.68 4.32
CA ILE A 9 -4.35 -42.40 4.76
C ILE A 9 -3.34 -41.62 5.61
N CYS A 10 -2.62 -42.28 6.51
CA CYS A 10 -1.56 -41.64 7.31
C CYS A 10 -0.40 -41.13 6.45
N LEU A 11 0.05 -41.90 5.46
CA LEU A 11 1.11 -41.49 4.53
C LEU A 11 0.69 -40.30 3.65
N LEU A 12 -0.55 -40.27 3.16
CA LEU A 12 -1.10 -39.15 2.41
C LEU A 12 -1.23 -37.88 3.29
N GLY A 13 -1.65 -38.03 4.54
CA GLY A 13 -1.77 -36.90 5.48
C GLY A 13 -0.43 -36.24 5.82
N VAL A 14 0.64 -37.02 5.97
CA VAL A 14 2.00 -36.50 6.24
C VAL A 14 2.57 -35.79 5.01
N GLY A 15 2.30 -36.29 3.80
CA GLY A 15 2.77 -35.68 2.55
C GLY A 15 2.24 -34.26 2.30
N VAL A 16 1.01 -33.96 2.74
CA VAL A 16 0.38 -32.62 2.59
C VAL A 16 1.01 -31.58 3.53
N LEU A 17 1.47 -31.99 4.72
CA LEU A 17 2.13 -31.11 5.69
C LEU A 17 3.58 -30.78 5.34
N ALA A 18 4.20 -31.56 4.45
CA ALA A 18 5.58 -31.38 4.00
C ALA A 18 5.72 -30.49 2.75
N LEU A 19 4.61 -29.92 2.24
CA LEU A 19 4.66 -29.02 1.09
C LEU A 19 5.29 -27.68 1.51
N PRO A 20 6.26 -27.15 0.72
CA PRO A 20 6.83 -25.83 1.00
C PRO A 20 5.72 -24.77 0.95
N GLN A 21 5.63 -23.94 1.98
CA GLN A 21 4.69 -22.83 1.99
C GLN A 21 5.07 -21.83 0.88
N PRO A 22 4.09 -21.24 0.18
CA PRO A 22 4.37 -20.21 -0.82
C PRO A 22 5.09 -19.03 -0.14
N THR A 23 6.25 -18.66 -0.67
CA THR A 23 6.95 -17.45 -0.22
C THR A 23 6.19 -16.24 -0.75
N MET A 24 5.67 -15.39 0.14
CA MET A 24 5.06 -14.13 -0.31
C MET A 24 6.15 -13.14 -0.69
N CYS A 25 6.18 -12.76 -1.96
CA CYS A 25 7.00 -11.65 -2.43
C CYS A 25 6.33 -10.34 -2.02
N VAL A 26 7.06 -9.49 -1.30
CA VAL A 26 6.59 -8.16 -0.90
C VAL A 26 7.32 -7.10 -1.73
N THR A 27 6.57 -6.27 -2.44
CA THR A 27 7.13 -5.15 -3.21
C THR A 27 7.24 -3.91 -2.32
N MET A 28 8.44 -3.31 -2.26
CA MET A 28 8.72 -2.13 -1.44
C MET A 28 9.51 -1.06 -2.21
N SER A 29 9.43 0.18 -1.74
CA SER A 29 10.18 1.32 -2.29
C SER A 29 10.57 2.30 -1.19
N ILE A 30 11.71 2.98 -1.36
CA ILE A 30 12.15 4.07 -0.49
C ILE A 30 11.65 5.39 -1.08
N VAL A 31 10.88 6.15 -0.29
CA VAL A 31 10.16 7.34 -0.77
C VAL A 31 10.38 8.56 0.11
N SER A 32 10.09 9.73 -0.45
CA SER A 32 9.85 10.95 0.32
C SER A 32 8.37 11.15 0.54
N VAL A 33 7.96 11.33 1.79
CA VAL A 33 6.56 11.53 2.18
C VAL A 33 6.32 12.99 2.53
N THR A 34 5.26 13.56 1.97
CA THR A 34 4.70 14.86 2.38
C THR A 34 3.24 14.69 2.80
N ALA A 35 2.62 15.80 3.19
CA ALA A 35 1.19 15.85 3.38
C ALA A 35 0.58 17.04 2.62
N TYR A 36 -0.66 16.87 2.17
CA TYR A 36 -1.42 17.91 1.51
C TYR A 36 -2.80 18.09 2.13
N HIS A 37 -3.37 19.26 1.87
CA HIS A 37 -4.78 19.55 2.08
C HIS A 37 -5.34 20.06 0.75
N HIS A 38 -6.61 19.75 0.47
CA HIS A 38 -7.23 20.20 -0.76
C HIS A 38 -7.36 21.73 -0.76
N CYS A 39 -7.20 22.37 -1.92
CA CYS A 39 -7.30 23.83 -2.00
C CYS A 39 -8.75 24.28 -1.74
N PRO A 40 -8.94 25.45 -1.08
CA PRO A 40 -10.24 26.10 -1.02
C PRO A 40 -10.84 26.25 -2.42
N GLY A 41 -12.10 25.86 -2.60
CA GLY A 41 -12.80 25.88 -3.89
C GLY A 41 -12.61 24.63 -4.76
N SER A 42 -11.72 23.70 -4.40
CA SER A 42 -11.66 22.39 -5.05
C SER A 42 -12.81 21.49 -4.54
N LYS A 43 -13.32 20.62 -5.42
CA LYS A 43 -14.37 19.65 -5.04
C LYS A 43 -13.87 18.54 -4.10
N GLY A 44 -12.55 18.47 -3.86
CA GLY A 44 -11.92 17.42 -3.08
C GLY A 44 -12.10 16.03 -3.71
N ILE A 45 -12.01 15.94 -5.04
CA ILE A 45 -12.15 14.68 -5.78
C ILE A 45 -10.76 14.19 -6.17
N THR A 46 -10.45 12.94 -5.82
CA THR A 46 -9.18 12.28 -6.12
C THR A 46 -9.14 11.79 -7.57
N SER A 47 -7.96 11.39 -8.04
CA SER A 47 -7.80 10.81 -9.39
C SER A 47 -8.59 9.52 -9.63
N SER A 48 -9.00 8.81 -8.59
CA SER A 48 -9.92 7.66 -8.67
C SER A 48 -11.40 8.04 -8.77
N GLY A 49 -11.74 9.33 -8.65
CA GLY A 49 -13.12 9.84 -8.66
C GLY A 49 -13.81 9.85 -7.29
N ARG A 50 -13.12 9.43 -6.21
CA ARG A 50 -13.69 9.45 -4.85
C ARG A 50 -13.51 10.81 -4.18
N ARG A 51 -14.37 11.12 -3.21
CA ARG A 51 -14.17 12.27 -2.33
C ARG A 51 -13.03 11.96 -1.35
N VAL A 52 -12.06 12.87 -1.29
CA VAL A 52 -10.85 12.73 -0.47
C VAL A 52 -11.19 12.72 1.02
N LYS A 53 -10.53 11.84 1.78
CA LYS A 53 -10.68 11.71 3.24
C LYS A 53 -9.37 11.27 3.90
N VAL A 54 -9.27 11.49 5.21
CA VAL A 54 -8.10 11.05 6.01
C VAL A 54 -7.93 9.54 5.85
N GLY A 55 -6.69 9.09 5.69
CA GLY A 55 -6.35 7.70 5.36
C GLY A 55 -6.12 7.45 3.87
N MET A 56 -6.37 8.44 3.01
CA MET A 56 -6.00 8.37 1.59
C MET A 56 -4.61 8.93 1.33
N ILE A 57 -3.95 8.41 0.29
CA ILE A 57 -2.63 8.84 -0.16
C ILE A 57 -2.60 9.06 -1.67
N ALA A 58 -1.81 10.07 -2.08
CA ALA A 58 -1.42 10.27 -3.46
C ALA A 58 -0.03 9.67 -3.71
N LEU A 59 0.15 8.94 -4.80
CA LEU A 59 1.45 8.38 -5.19
C LEU A 59 1.96 9.01 -6.48
N SER A 60 3.28 9.14 -6.59
CA SER A 60 3.92 9.45 -7.86
C SER A 60 3.75 8.31 -8.87
N ARG A 61 3.66 8.66 -10.15
CA ARG A 61 3.30 7.71 -11.22
C ARG A 61 4.33 6.58 -11.38
N ASP A 62 5.59 6.81 -11.01
CA ASP A 62 6.62 5.76 -10.98
C ASP A 62 6.36 4.74 -9.87
N LEU A 63 5.88 5.16 -8.68
CA LEU A 63 5.49 4.23 -7.62
C LEU A 63 4.26 3.41 -8.03
N GLU A 64 3.26 4.06 -8.63
CA GLU A 64 2.07 3.37 -9.15
C GLU A 64 2.46 2.24 -10.12
N ARG A 65 3.33 2.53 -11.09
CA ARG A 65 3.80 1.53 -12.06
C ARG A 65 4.70 0.47 -11.44
N ASN A 66 5.72 0.87 -10.68
CA ASN A 66 6.75 -0.04 -10.18
C ASN A 66 6.23 -0.99 -9.10
N LEU A 67 5.21 -0.58 -8.36
CA LEU A 67 4.55 -1.38 -7.33
C LEU A 67 3.29 -2.08 -7.85
N ASN A 68 2.96 -1.90 -9.13
CA ASN A 68 1.73 -2.41 -9.76
C ASN A 68 0.48 -2.09 -8.91
N MET A 69 0.29 -0.81 -8.60
CA MET A 69 -0.78 -0.33 -7.72
C MET A 69 -2.04 -0.01 -8.51
N ASP A 70 -3.18 -0.47 -8.00
CA ASP A 70 -4.51 -0.06 -8.44
C ASP A 70 -5.17 0.85 -7.40
N PHE A 71 -6.10 1.71 -7.85
CA PHE A 71 -6.87 2.51 -6.89
C PHE A 71 -7.66 1.62 -5.93
N GLY A 72 -7.50 1.86 -4.62
CA GLY A 72 -8.04 1.00 -3.57
C GLY A 72 -6.99 0.14 -2.88
N ASP A 73 -5.84 -0.10 -3.52
CA ASP A 73 -4.73 -0.80 -2.89
C ASP A 73 -4.22 -0.04 -1.66
N ARG A 74 -3.71 -0.79 -0.69
CA ARG A 74 -3.20 -0.23 0.56
C ARG A 74 -1.69 -0.29 0.60
N VAL A 75 -1.09 0.74 1.18
CA VAL A 75 0.35 0.81 1.43
C VAL A 75 0.62 1.07 2.90
N LEU A 76 1.61 0.38 3.45
CA LEU A 76 2.20 0.72 4.73
C LEU A 76 3.35 1.70 4.50
N LEU A 77 3.27 2.87 5.12
CA LEU A 77 4.41 3.75 5.31
C LEU A 77 5.00 3.49 6.70
N HIS A 78 6.24 2.99 6.74
CA HIS A 78 6.89 2.63 7.99
C HIS A 78 6.95 3.82 8.95
N GLY A 79 6.47 3.63 10.18
CA GLY A 79 6.38 4.67 11.20
C GLY A 79 5.25 5.69 11.02
N MET A 80 4.37 5.55 10.01
CA MET A 80 3.25 6.47 9.75
C MET A 80 1.88 5.79 9.67
N GLY A 81 1.86 4.50 9.33
CA GLY A 81 0.64 3.70 9.25
C GLY A 81 0.24 3.33 7.83
N VAL A 82 -1.00 2.87 7.69
CA VAL A 82 -1.52 2.31 6.43
C VAL A 82 -2.46 3.29 5.75
N PHE A 83 -2.27 3.47 4.45
CA PHE A 83 -3.04 4.40 3.63
C PHE A 83 -3.58 3.73 2.38
N GLU A 84 -4.72 4.20 1.91
CA GLU A 84 -5.39 3.73 0.69
C GLU A 84 -5.00 4.62 -0.50
N PHE A 85 -4.44 4.02 -1.55
CA PHE A 85 -4.06 4.73 -2.76
C PHE A 85 -5.30 5.12 -3.55
N GLN A 86 -5.54 6.42 -3.65
CA GLN A 86 -6.75 6.95 -4.29
C GLN A 86 -6.46 8.13 -5.22
N ASP A 87 -5.26 8.70 -5.19
CA ASP A 87 -4.92 9.91 -5.93
C ASP A 87 -3.55 9.83 -6.60
N ARG A 88 -3.36 10.56 -7.70
CA ARG A 88 -2.10 10.56 -8.45
C ARG A 88 -1.43 11.91 -8.37
N MET A 89 -0.12 11.89 -8.15
CA MET A 89 0.68 13.11 -8.22
C MET A 89 0.98 13.50 -9.68
N ALA A 90 1.31 14.77 -9.89
CA ALA A 90 1.79 15.27 -11.16
C ALA A 90 3.04 14.50 -11.64
N ALA A 91 3.19 14.36 -12.97
CA ALA A 91 4.22 13.51 -13.60
C ALA A 91 5.67 13.85 -13.24
N ARG A 92 5.94 15.09 -12.83
CA ARG A 92 7.29 15.55 -12.43
C ARG A 92 7.80 14.92 -11.13
N TRP A 93 6.91 14.33 -10.32
CA TRP A 93 7.29 13.72 -9.06
C TRP A 93 7.73 12.27 -9.25
N THR A 94 8.77 11.89 -8.53
CA THR A 94 9.36 10.55 -8.51
C THR A 94 9.65 10.12 -7.08
N LYS A 95 9.46 8.83 -6.78
CA LYS A 95 9.61 8.24 -5.43
C LYS A 95 8.96 9.08 -4.33
N LYS A 96 7.75 9.57 -4.57
CA LYS A 96 7.05 10.50 -3.69
C LYS A 96 5.65 10.02 -3.34
N ALA A 97 5.31 10.13 -2.06
CA ALA A 97 3.98 9.87 -1.55
C ALA A 97 3.47 11.10 -0.79
N ASP A 98 2.17 11.40 -0.88
CA ASP A 98 1.56 12.58 -0.29
C ASP A 98 0.29 12.21 0.48
N ILE A 99 0.34 12.32 1.81
CA ILE A 99 -0.76 11.92 2.68
C ILE A 99 -1.79 13.03 2.74
N TYR A 100 -3.07 12.69 2.55
CA TYR A 100 -4.13 13.67 2.75
C TYR A 100 -4.37 13.95 4.24
N LEU A 101 -4.39 15.24 4.59
CA LEU A 101 -4.82 15.71 5.90
C LEU A 101 -6.02 16.66 5.77
N SER A 102 -6.96 16.55 6.71
CA SER A 102 -8.16 17.39 6.75
C SER A 102 -7.91 18.84 7.20
N ASN A 103 -6.69 19.16 7.64
CA ASN A 103 -6.33 20.49 8.13
C ASN A 103 -5.08 21.01 7.42
N GLN A 104 -5.20 22.20 6.82
CA GLN A 104 -4.12 22.84 6.06
C GLN A 104 -2.89 23.16 6.93
N GLY A 105 -3.08 23.62 8.17
CA GLY A 105 -2.00 23.90 9.10
C GLY A 105 -1.20 22.64 9.44
N LYS A 106 -1.89 21.52 9.68
CA LYS A 106 -1.25 20.21 9.90
C LYS A 106 -0.48 19.74 8.66
N ALA A 107 -1.04 19.92 7.46
CA ALA A 107 -0.34 19.58 6.21
C ALA A 107 0.95 20.38 6.04
N ARG A 108 0.92 21.70 6.31
CA ARG A 108 2.11 22.55 6.26
C ARG A 108 3.17 22.13 7.30
N ASN A 109 2.74 21.87 8.53
CA ASN A 109 3.65 21.51 9.63
C ASN A 109 4.19 20.07 9.55
N PHE A 110 3.61 19.22 8.71
CA PHE A 110 4.08 17.85 8.52
C PHE A 110 5.53 17.80 8.00
N GLY A 111 5.90 18.75 7.13
CA GLY A 111 7.22 18.82 6.51
C GLY A 111 7.48 17.69 5.51
N VAL A 112 8.75 17.42 5.22
CA VAL A 112 9.16 16.31 4.35
C VAL A 112 9.81 15.23 5.19
N LYS A 113 9.32 14.00 5.09
CA LYS A 113 9.95 12.82 5.69
C LYS A 113 10.67 12.05 4.59
N ARG A 114 11.99 11.91 4.70
CA ARG A 114 12.83 11.26 3.69
C ARG A 114 13.14 9.82 4.10
N TYR A 115 13.51 8.99 3.13
CA TYR A 115 13.95 7.61 3.34
C TYR A 115 12.91 6.72 4.04
N VAL A 116 11.63 6.96 3.74
CA VAL A 116 10.53 6.18 4.32
C VAL A 116 10.34 4.93 3.48
N VAL A 117 10.28 3.77 4.13
CA VAL A 117 9.94 2.51 3.46
C VAL A 117 8.43 2.47 3.23
N LEU A 118 8.04 2.37 1.96
CA LEU A 118 6.68 2.12 1.51
C LEU A 118 6.57 0.67 1.07
N VAL A 119 5.59 -0.04 1.62
CA VAL A 119 5.31 -1.44 1.31
C VAL A 119 3.89 -1.56 0.76
N LYS A 120 3.73 -2.19 -0.42
CA LYS A 120 2.40 -2.58 -0.90
C LYS A 120 1.86 -3.72 -0.03
N LEU A 121 0.63 -3.59 0.44
CA LEU A 121 -0.07 -4.66 1.12
C LEU A 121 -0.81 -5.51 0.07
N VAL A 122 -0.56 -6.82 0.09
CA VAL A 122 -1.23 -7.85 -0.71
C VAL A 122 -2.23 -8.61 0.14
#